data_AF-A0A821JRC0-F1
#
_entry.id   AF-A0A821JRC0-F1
#
_cell.length_a   1.000
_cell.length_b   1.000
_cell.length_c   1.000
_cell.angle_alpha   90.00
_cell.angle_beta   90.00
_cell.angle_gamma   90.00
#
_symmetry.space_group_name_H-M   'P 1'
#
loop_
_entity.id
_entity.type
_entity.pdbx_description
1 polymer ?
#
loop_
_entity_poly.entity_id
_entity_poly.type
_entity_poly.pdbx_seq_one_letter_code
_entity_poly.pdbx_strand_id
1 'polypeptide(L)'
;LLDLFKDVFSWLPMYSYVKTGTTRIIIIHGGISDRIDLTTINSLRRNRYVSVEVPPKSEHGGARLTAEEKNEYHQVEDLLWSDPDPKGLNGSRKNDSRNIGCFFGSDITDQFLEKNNFSMLIRSHQIKENGYEFAHHRKVITVFSASNYERGFNSGAILRWSYNEDEPQIIQHKLRGAQDMQSLSFAKQVTLLADPVYQSLIEKIMAKKSSLQKEFYKADRNRSGIQIANAFLLNIIFVFL
;
A
#
# COMPACT_ATOMS: atom_id res chain seq x y z
N LEU A 1 22.14 -9.73 -8.11
CA LEU A 1 20.95 -10.07 -7.28
C LEU A 1 20.21 -8.82 -6.82
N LEU A 2 20.88 -7.85 -6.19
CA LEU A 2 20.24 -6.58 -5.79
C LEU A 2 19.62 -5.81 -6.97
N ASP A 3 20.33 -5.73 -8.11
CA ASP A 3 19.81 -5.05 -9.29
C ASP A 3 18.59 -5.75 -9.92
N LEU A 4 18.52 -7.08 -9.77
CA LEU A 4 17.34 -7.86 -10.20
C LEU A 4 16.12 -7.54 -9.32
N PHE A 5 16.31 -7.43 -8.00
CA PHE A 5 15.22 -7.01 -7.10
C PHE A 5 14.77 -5.58 -7.37
N LYS A 6 15.71 -4.67 -7.61
CA LYS A 6 15.43 -3.28 -8.01
C LYS A 6 14.60 -3.21 -9.28
N ASP A 7 14.97 -3.99 -10.31
CA ASP A 7 14.20 -4.08 -11.55
C ASP A 7 12.79 -4.60 -11.25
N VAL A 8 12.65 -5.77 -10.60
CA VAL A 8 11.35 -6.36 -10.28
C VAL A 8 10.44 -5.41 -9.47
N PHE A 9 10.99 -4.74 -8.45
CA PHE A 9 10.21 -3.80 -7.63
C PHE A 9 9.77 -2.55 -8.40
N SER A 10 10.52 -2.13 -9.42
CA SER A 10 10.12 -1.00 -10.26
C SER A 10 8.87 -1.28 -11.12
N TRP A 11 8.45 -2.54 -11.23
CA TRP A 11 7.22 -2.95 -11.94
C TRP A 11 5.97 -3.04 -11.07
N LEU A 12 6.14 -2.95 -9.74
CA LEU A 12 5.04 -3.01 -8.79
C LEU A 12 4.05 -1.85 -9.02
N PRO A 13 2.73 -2.09 -8.94
CA PRO A 13 1.74 -1.02 -9.11
C PRO A 13 1.83 -0.01 -7.96
N MET A 14 1.56 1.27 -8.25
CA MET A 14 1.65 2.35 -7.25
C MET A 14 0.43 2.41 -6.32
N TYR A 15 -0.71 1.91 -6.79
CA TYR A 15 -1.93 1.79 -6.00
C TYR A 15 -2.77 0.63 -6.55
N SER A 16 -3.76 0.21 -5.77
CA SER A 16 -4.83 -0.66 -6.23
C SER A 16 -6.17 -0.17 -5.72
N TYR A 17 -7.26 -0.69 -6.24
CA TYR A 17 -8.58 -0.40 -5.69
C TYR A 17 -9.49 -1.61 -5.77
N VAL A 18 -10.47 -1.65 -4.87
CA VAL A 18 -11.44 -2.73 -4.76
C VAL A 18 -12.83 -2.14 -4.52
N LYS A 19 -13.86 -2.81 -5.03
CA LYS A 19 -15.25 -2.51 -4.70
C LYS A 19 -15.83 -3.64 -3.85
N THR A 20 -16.44 -3.29 -2.72
CA THR A 20 -17.13 -4.23 -1.82
C THR A 20 -18.43 -3.58 -1.38
N GLY A 21 -19.55 -4.29 -1.51
CA GLY A 21 -20.87 -3.69 -1.30
C GLY A 21 -21.06 -2.43 -2.18
N THR A 22 -21.30 -1.31 -1.51
CA THR A 22 -21.37 0.03 -2.10
C THR A 22 -20.04 0.79 -2.02
N THR A 23 -19.15 0.40 -1.11
CA THR A 23 -17.85 1.03 -0.86
C THR A 23 -16.85 0.78 -1.99
N ARG A 24 -16.25 1.86 -2.50
CA ARG A 24 -15.08 1.81 -3.39
C ARG A 24 -13.85 2.22 -2.59
N ILE A 25 -12.84 1.36 -2.52
CA ILE A 25 -11.68 1.55 -1.67
C ILE A 25 -10.44 1.64 -2.52
N ILE A 26 -9.63 2.67 -2.31
CA ILE A 26 -8.30 2.81 -2.89
C ILE A 26 -7.23 2.45 -1.85
N ILE A 27 -6.21 1.72 -2.28
CA ILE A 27 -5.15 1.19 -1.43
C ILE A 27 -3.82 1.76 -1.94
N ILE A 28 -3.14 2.53 -1.10
CA ILE A 28 -1.85 3.19 -1.40
C ILE A 28 -0.91 2.94 -0.21
N HIS A 29 0.35 2.59 -0.46
CA HIS A 29 1.28 2.26 0.64
C HIS A 29 1.52 3.44 1.60
N GLY A 30 1.97 4.56 1.03
CA GLY A 30 2.20 5.83 1.69
C GLY A 30 0.89 6.57 1.89
N GLY A 31 0.63 7.59 1.10
CA GLY A 31 -0.58 8.40 1.25
C GLY A 31 -0.91 9.16 -0.01
N ILE A 32 -1.53 10.31 0.16
CA ILE A 32 -1.90 11.20 -0.93
C ILE A 32 -1.40 12.62 -0.65
N SER A 33 -1.62 13.52 -1.59
CA SER A 33 -1.33 14.94 -1.47
C SER A 33 -2.26 15.74 -2.39
N ASP A 34 -2.15 17.06 -2.34
CA ASP A 34 -2.87 18.03 -3.16
C ASP A 34 -2.54 17.93 -4.67
N ARG A 35 -1.48 17.20 -5.05
CA ARG A 35 -1.04 17.07 -6.45
C ARG A 35 -1.28 15.71 -7.09
N ILE A 36 -1.84 14.74 -6.35
CA ILE A 36 -2.08 13.40 -6.91
C ILE A 36 -3.14 13.46 -8.01
N ASP A 37 -2.76 12.97 -9.19
CA ASP A 37 -3.64 12.77 -10.33
C ASP A 37 -3.56 11.31 -10.80
N LEU A 38 -4.63 10.54 -10.59
CA LEU A 38 -4.68 9.14 -10.99
C LEU A 38 -4.53 8.94 -12.50
N THR A 39 -4.86 9.94 -13.33
CA THR A 39 -4.64 9.84 -14.77
C THR A 39 -3.14 9.80 -15.09
N THR A 40 -2.35 10.66 -14.46
CA THR A 40 -0.88 10.66 -14.56
C THR A 40 -0.28 9.37 -14.01
N ILE A 41 -0.75 8.91 -12.85
CA ILE A 41 -0.26 7.66 -12.24
C ILE A 41 -0.55 6.44 -13.11
N ASN A 42 -1.70 6.42 -13.79
CA ASN A 42 -2.06 5.34 -14.70
C ASN A 42 -1.17 5.27 -15.96
N SER A 43 -0.68 6.41 -16.44
CA SER A 43 0.26 6.50 -17.56
C SER A 43 1.74 6.41 -17.15
N LEU A 44 2.03 6.32 -15.85
CA LEU A 44 3.39 6.39 -15.33
C LEU A 44 4.26 5.23 -15.83
N ARG A 45 5.45 5.55 -16.33
CA ARG A 45 6.49 4.56 -16.65
C ARG A 45 7.25 4.16 -15.38
N ARG A 46 6.62 3.29 -14.59
CA ARG A 46 7.05 2.90 -13.22
C ARG A 46 8.50 2.39 -13.16
N ASN A 47 8.95 1.68 -14.21
CA ASN A 47 10.31 1.13 -14.29
C ASN A 47 11.43 2.20 -14.31
N ARG A 48 11.09 3.49 -14.47
CA ARG A 48 12.04 4.60 -14.33
C ARG A 48 12.35 4.97 -12.88
N TYR A 49 11.45 4.63 -11.96
CA TYR A 49 11.50 4.99 -10.55
C TYR A 49 12.10 3.85 -9.72
N VAL A 50 13.38 3.56 -9.98
CA VAL A 50 14.11 2.45 -9.32
C VAL A 50 14.34 2.72 -7.83
N SER A 51 14.41 3.99 -7.44
CA SER A 51 14.43 4.44 -6.05
C SER A 51 13.66 5.76 -5.96
N VAL A 52 12.98 5.97 -4.84
CA VAL A 52 12.38 7.26 -4.49
C VAL A 52 13.41 8.27 -4.00
N GLU A 53 14.59 7.86 -3.58
CA GLU A 53 15.65 8.76 -3.08
C GLU A 53 16.47 9.37 -4.22
N VAL A 54 16.40 8.76 -5.41
CA VAL A 54 17.16 9.17 -6.58
C VAL A 54 16.18 9.51 -7.69
N PRO A 55 16.12 10.78 -8.13
CA PRO A 55 15.26 11.15 -9.25
C PRO A 55 15.56 10.31 -10.51
N PRO A 56 14.54 9.99 -11.33
CA PRO A 56 14.79 9.28 -12.58
C PRO A 56 15.69 10.10 -13.52
N LYS A 57 16.29 9.44 -14.50
CA LYS A 57 16.95 10.16 -15.61
C LYS A 57 15.89 10.82 -16.49
N SER A 58 16.16 12.03 -16.98
CA SER A 58 15.24 12.68 -17.92
C SER A 58 15.08 11.85 -19.21
N GLU A 59 13.85 11.72 -19.67
CA GLU A 59 13.49 11.07 -20.92
C GLU A 59 14.02 11.81 -22.14
N HIS A 60 14.21 13.12 -22.01
CA HIS A 60 14.70 13.98 -23.07
C HIS A 60 16.23 13.97 -23.19
N GLY A 61 16.93 13.13 -22.39
CA GLY A 61 18.39 13.06 -22.36
C GLY A 61 19.07 14.28 -21.73
N GLY A 62 18.30 15.21 -21.16
CA GLY A 62 18.81 16.39 -20.47
C GLY A 62 19.40 16.07 -19.08
N ALA A 63 20.28 16.95 -18.60
CA ALA A 63 20.88 16.82 -17.27
C ALA A 63 19.89 17.06 -16.11
N ARG A 64 18.69 17.58 -16.40
CA ARG A 64 17.64 17.91 -15.42
C ARG A 64 16.29 17.41 -15.92
N LEU A 65 15.43 17.03 -14.98
CA LEU A 65 14.03 16.70 -15.26
C LEU A 65 13.27 17.92 -15.76
N THR A 66 12.30 17.69 -16.66
CA THR A 66 11.30 18.71 -16.98
C THR A 66 10.37 18.97 -15.79
N ALA A 67 9.53 20.01 -15.87
CA ALA A 67 8.56 20.29 -14.82
C ALA A 67 7.55 19.14 -14.66
N GLU A 68 7.15 18.51 -15.77
CA GLU A 68 6.24 17.37 -15.83
C GLU A 68 6.87 16.13 -15.19
N GLU A 69 8.11 15.79 -15.58
CA GLU A 69 8.83 14.65 -14.99
C GLU A 69 9.08 14.84 -13.49
N LYS A 70 9.36 16.08 -13.07
CA LYS A 70 9.50 16.42 -11.66
C LYS A 70 8.15 16.27 -10.93
N ASN A 71 7.04 16.66 -11.54
CA ASN A 71 5.71 16.49 -10.97
C ASN A 71 5.34 15.00 -10.85
N GLU A 72 5.61 14.19 -11.88
CA GLU A 72 5.42 12.74 -11.81
C GLU A 72 6.23 12.11 -10.66
N TYR A 73 7.50 12.47 -10.56
CA TYR A 73 8.38 11.99 -9.48
C TYR A 73 7.82 12.35 -8.10
N HIS A 74 7.40 13.60 -7.87
CA HIS A 74 6.81 14.00 -6.59
C HIS A 74 5.51 13.24 -6.28
N GLN A 75 4.68 12.92 -7.28
CA GLN A 75 3.52 12.08 -7.03
C GLN A 75 3.91 10.65 -6.61
N VAL A 76 5.00 10.08 -7.16
CA VAL A 76 5.53 8.78 -6.72
C VAL A 76 6.05 8.86 -5.28
N GLU A 77 6.76 9.92 -4.93
CA GLU A 77 7.19 10.17 -3.54
C GLU A 77 5.98 10.20 -2.60
N ASP A 78 4.94 10.95 -2.97
CA ASP A 78 3.75 11.14 -2.14
C ASP A 78 2.97 9.82 -1.93
N LEU A 79 2.80 9.02 -3.00
CA LEU A 79 2.14 7.70 -2.92
C LEU A 79 2.89 6.70 -2.03
N LEU A 80 4.21 6.88 -1.85
CA LEU A 80 5.04 5.94 -1.09
C LEU A 80 5.39 6.44 0.32
N TRP A 81 5.42 7.76 0.55
CA TRP A 81 5.97 8.35 1.78
C TRP A 81 5.08 9.39 2.48
N SER A 82 3.94 9.77 1.91
CA SER A 82 3.03 10.69 2.60
C SER A 82 2.31 10.03 3.76
N ASP A 83 2.02 10.82 4.79
CA ASP A 83 1.37 10.40 6.03
C ASP A 83 0.12 11.26 6.30
N PRO A 84 -0.99 10.69 6.84
CA PRO A 84 -2.12 11.51 7.26
C PRO A 84 -1.69 12.42 8.43
N ASP A 85 -2.12 13.68 8.43
CA ASP A 85 -1.77 14.62 9.49
C ASP A 85 -2.55 14.28 10.78
N PRO A 86 -1.86 14.08 11.92
CA PRO A 86 -2.52 13.71 13.17
C PRO A 86 -3.12 14.90 13.94
N LYS A 87 -2.90 16.14 13.48
CA LYS A 87 -3.22 17.38 14.21
C LYS A 87 -4.34 18.20 13.57
N GLY A 88 -5.04 17.63 12.58
CA GLY A 88 -6.15 18.32 11.91
C GLY A 88 -5.70 19.47 11.01
N LEU A 89 -4.55 19.31 10.34
CA LEU A 89 -4.12 20.19 9.25
C LEU A 89 -5.23 20.35 8.19
N ASN A 90 -5.35 21.56 7.65
CA ASN A 90 -6.04 21.83 6.39
C ASN A 90 -5.00 22.02 5.28
N GLY A 91 -5.09 21.25 4.20
CA GLY A 91 -4.12 21.20 3.11
C GLY A 91 -3.00 20.17 3.32
N SER A 92 -1.85 20.40 2.67
CA SER A 92 -0.65 19.55 2.80
C SER A 92 0.56 20.36 3.28
N ARG A 93 1.50 19.69 3.95
CA ARG A 93 2.79 20.27 4.35
C ARG A 93 3.90 19.25 4.26
N LYS A 94 5.16 19.67 4.17
CA LYS A 94 6.31 18.75 4.12
C LYS A 94 6.28 17.76 5.28
N ASN A 95 6.60 16.50 5.00
CA ASN A 95 6.77 15.48 6.03
C ASN A 95 8.19 15.56 6.64
N ASP A 96 8.36 16.41 7.66
CA ASP A 96 9.67 16.64 8.28
C ASP A 96 10.23 15.41 9.02
N SER A 97 9.39 14.45 9.42
CA SER A 97 9.88 13.21 10.07
C SER A 97 10.43 12.20 9.06
N ARG A 98 10.02 12.27 7.79
CA ARG A 98 10.50 11.40 6.72
C ARG A 98 11.53 12.08 5.81
N ASN A 99 11.51 13.40 5.74
CA ASN A 99 12.24 14.23 4.77
C ASN A 99 11.83 14.03 3.29
N ILE A 100 10.79 13.23 3.04
CA ILE A 100 10.20 12.92 1.73
C ILE A 100 8.69 12.81 1.88
N GLY A 101 7.94 13.15 0.83
CA GLY A 101 6.48 13.19 0.87
C GLY A 101 5.92 14.31 1.75
N CYS A 102 4.64 14.22 2.09
CA CYS A 102 3.92 15.24 2.83
C CYS A 102 3.06 14.67 3.98
N PHE A 103 2.70 15.53 4.93
CA PHE A 103 1.51 15.34 5.74
C PHE A 103 0.31 15.90 4.97
N PHE A 104 -0.79 15.16 4.92
CA PHE A 104 -2.03 15.59 4.26
C PHE A 104 -3.20 15.64 5.24
N GLY A 105 -4.02 16.70 5.13
CA GLY A 105 -5.21 16.91 5.94
C GLY A 105 -6.42 16.09 5.52
N SER A 106 -7.48 16.18 6.33
CA SER A 106 -8.76 15.52 6.02
C SER A 106 -9.45 16.14 4.81
N ASP A 107 -9.26 17.44 4.56
CA ASP A 107 -9.77 18.15 3.39
C ASP A 107 -9.17 17.59 2.08
N ILE A 108 -7.87 17.30 2.05
CA ILE A 108 -7.20 16.67 0.91
C ILE A 108 -7.75 15.27 0.70
N THR A 109 -8.02 14.54 1.79
CA THR A 109 -8.66 13.22 1.72
C THR A 109 -10.04 13.29 1.12
N ASP A 110 -10.87 14.22 1.59
CA ASP A 110 -12.24 14.39 1.11
C ASP A 110 -12.26 14.75 -0.39
N GLN A 111 -11.47 15.74 -0.80
CA GLN A 111 -11.35 16.16 -2.18
C GLN A 111 -10.85 15.03 -3.09
N PHE A 112 -9.82 14.30 -2.65
CA PHE A 112 -9.26 13.21 -3.43
C PHE A 112 -10.26 12.05 -3.61
N LEU A 113 -10.93 11.65 -2.53
CA LEU A 113 -11.90 10.56 -2.57
C LEU A 113 -13.13 10.94 -3.41
N GLU A 114 -13.66 12.15 -3.25
CA GLU A 114 -14.79 12.66 -4.04
C GLU A 114 -14.45 12.74 -5.54
N LYS A 115 -13.33 13.40 -5.88
CA LYS A 115 -12.86 13.55 -7.27
C LYS A 115 -12.72 12.21 -7.99
N ASN A 116 -12.27 11.18 -7.29
CA ASN A 116 -11.99 9.86 -7.87
C ASN A 116 -13.07 8.81 -7.61
N ASN A 117 -14.22 9.21 -7.02
CA ASN A 117 -15.32 8.33 -6.66
C ASN A 117 -14.87 7.13 -5.80
N PHE A 118 -14.14 7.41 -4.73
CA PHE A 118 -13.80 6.45 -3.68
C PHE A 118 -14.46 6.86 -2.37
N SER A 119 -14.71 5.88 -1.51
CA SER A 119 -15.31 6.06 -0.19
C SER A 119 -14.24 6.06 0.91
N MET A 120 -13.10 5.39 0.67
CA MET A 120 -12.08 5.14 1.68
C MET A 120 -10.70 4.96 1.06
N LEU A 121 -9.69 5.47 1.77
CA LEU A 121 -8.27 5.21 1.54
C LEU A 121 -7.76 4.21 2.59
N ILE A 122 -7.21 3.09 2.15
CA ILE A 122 -6.41 2.20 2.99
C ILE A 122 -4.93 2.46 2.70
N ARG A 123 -4.15 2.54 3.77
CA ARG A 123 -2.70 2.69 3.70
C ARG A 123 -1.95 1.89 4.74
N SER A 124 -0.62 1.90 4.64
CA SER A 124 0.28 1.19 5.56
C SER A 124 1.33 2.15 6.14
N HIS A 125 2.63 1.80 6.11
CA HIS A 125 3.78 2.70 6.26
C HIS A 125 4.01 3.37 7.64
N GLN A 126 2.98 3.52 8.48
CA GLN A 126 3.12 3.92 9.88
C GLN A 126 2.79 2.76 10.81
N ILE A 127 3.68 2.49 11.76
CA ILE A 127 3.43 1.55 12.87
C ILE A 127 2.28 2.11 13.70
N LYS A 128 1.33 1.24 14.06
CA LYS A 128 0.24 1.53 14.99
C LYS A 128 0.26 0.54 16.14
N GLU A 129 0.01 1.01 17.35
CA GLU A 129 0.04 0.19 18.57
C GLU A 129 -0.84 -1.06 18.44
N ASN A 130 -2.05 -0.89 17.91
CA ASN A 130 -3.01 -1.96 17.69
C ASN A 130 -2.89 -2.65 16.33
N GLY A 131 -1.87 -2.31 15.54
CA GLY A 131 -1.72 -2.75 14.15
C GLY A 131 -2.63 -2.03 13.16
N TYR A 132 -3.50 -1.13 13.61
CA TYR A 132 -4.31 -0.28 12.74
C TYR A 132 -4.71 1.02 13.43
N GLU A 133 -5.17 2.00 12.65
CA GLU A 133 -5.78 3.25 13.14
C GLU A 133 -6.69 3.87 12.08
N PHE A 134 -7.82 4.43 12.52
CA PHE A 134 -8.69 5.26 11.67
C PHE A 134 -8.32 6.74 11.81
N ALA A 135 -8.26 7.45 10.68
CA ALA A 135 -8.05 8.88 10.61
C ALA A 135 -9.05 9.56 9.65
N HIS A 136 -9.08 10.90 9.66
CA HIS A 136 -9.87 11.74 8.77
C HIS A 136 -11.34 11.30 8.69
N HIS A 137 -12.03 11.32 9.84
CA HIS A 137 -13.43 10.92 9.95
C HIS A 137 -13.70 9.49 9.43
N ARG A 138 -12.77 8.56 9.72
CA ARG A 138 -12.78 7.15 9.30
C ARG A 138 -12.64 6.92 7.79
N LYS A 139 -12.32 7.94 7.00
CA LYS A 139 -12.06 7.78 5.55
C LYS A 139 -10.65 7.29 5.23
N VAL A 140 -9.73 7.33 6.20
CA VAL A 140 -8.39 6.74 6.09
C VAL A 140 -8.22 5.64 7.12
N ILE A 141 -7.80 4.45 6.68
CA ILE A 141 -7.35 3.38 7.57
C ILE A 141 -5.85 3.15 7.35
N THR A 142 -5.07 3.32 8.40
CA THR A 142 -3.70 2.81 8.44
C THR A 142 -3.73 1.39 8.98
N VAL A 143 -3.13 0.42 8.28
CA VAL A 143 -2.96 -0.96 8.72
C VAL A 143 -1.49 -1.37 8.66
N PHE A 144 -1.02 -2.10 9.68
CA PHE A 144 0.35 -2.53 9.83
C PHE A 144 0.40 -3.99 10.27
N SER A 145 0.93 -4.86 9.40
CA SER A 145 0.89 -6.33 9.59
C SER A 145 2.02 -6.90 10.45
N ALA A 146 3.07 -6.12 10.74
CA ALA A 146 4.22 -6.63 11.50
C ALA A 146 4.05 -6.35 12.99
N SER A 147 3.78 -7.38 13.80
CA SER A 147 3.75 -7.25 15.27
C SER A 147 5.16 -7.25 15.87
N ASN A 148 5.36 -6.62 17.02
CA ASN A 148 6.65 -6.48 17.71
C ASN A 148 7.76 -5.91 16.81
N TYR A 149 7.39 -4.99 15.92
CA TYR A 149 8.32 -4.37 14.98
C TYR A 149 9.46 -3.69 15.73
N GLU A 150 10.71 -3.94 15.30
CA GLU A 150 11.92 -3.46 15.98
C GLU A 150 11.96 -3.73 17.50
N ARG A 151 11.40 -4.88 17.93
CA ARG A 151 11.26 -5.27 19.35
C ARG A 151 10.30 -4.37 20.14
N GLY A 152 9.43 -3.64 19.45
CA GLY A 152 8.32 -2.91 20.06
C GLY A 152 7.24 -3.83 20.61
N PHE A 153 6.16 -3.22 21.11
CA PHE A 153 5.02 -3.92 21.70
C PHE A 153 3.76 -3.89 20.83
N ASN A 154 3.86 -3.38 19.60
CA ASN A 154 2.72 -3.23 18.71
C ASN A 154 2.16 -4.58 18.28
N SER A 155 0.84 -4.64 18.11
CA SER A 155 0.17 -5.73 17.41
C SER A 155 0.33 -5.55 15.90
N GLY A 156 0.20 -6.64 15.15
CA GLY A 156 -0.06 -6.62 13.72
C GLY A 156 -1.57 -6.69 13.48
N ALA A 157 -2.04 -6.21 12.34
CA ALA A 157 -3.42 -6.40 11.92
C ALA A 157 -3.54 -6.63 10.41
N ILE A 158 -4.63 -7.30 10.02
CA ILE A 158 -5.07 -7.41 8.63
C ILE A 158 -6.54 -6.98 8.52
N LEU A 159 -6.93 -6.49 7.34
CA LEU A 159 -8.31 -6.13 7.03
C LEU A 159 -8.94 -7.20 6.16
N ARG A 160 -10.13 -7.69 6.56
CA ARG A 160 -10.89 -8.70 5.83
C ARG A 160 -12.29 -8.19 5.54
N TRP A 161 -12.65 -8.09 4.27
CA TRP A 161 -14.03 -7.87 3.85
C TRP A 161 -14.71 -9.19 3.53
N SER A 162 -15.95 -9.33 3.99
CA SER A 162 -16.88 -10.33 3.46
C SER A 162 -17.53 -9.79 2.18
N TYR A 163 -18.04 -10.70 1.35
CA TYR A 163 -18.74 -10.31 0.13
C TYR A 163 -19.95 -9.42 0.46
N ASN A 164 -20.07 -8.28 -0.24
CA ASN A 164 -21.12 -7.27 -0.07
C ASN A 164 -21.14 -6.48 1.25
N GLU A 165 -20.13 -6.61 2.11
CA GLU A 165 -20.03 -5.75 3.30
C GLU A 165 -19.28 -4.46 2.97
N ASP A 166 -19.76 -3.35 3.54
CA ASP A 166 -19.14 -2.03 3.34
C ASP A 166 -17.95 -1.80 4.29
N GLU A 167 -17.94 -2.45 5.46
CA GLU A 167 -16.94 -2.28 6.52
C GLU A 167 -16.04 -3.52 6.66
N PRO A 168 -14.73 -3.33 6.99
CA PRO A 168 -13.82 -4.44 7.21
C PRO A 168 -14.02 -5.08 8.58
N GLN A 169 -13.80 -6.39 8.64
CA GLN A 169 -13.37 -7.05 9.86
C GLN A 169 -11.88 -6.84 10.05
N ILE A 170 -11.50 -6.28 11.20
CA ILE A 170 -10.10 -6.08 11.58
C ILE A 170 -9.66 -7.26 12.42
N ILE A 171 -8.63 -7.97 11.95
CA ILE A 171 -8.09 -9.15 12.61
C ILE A 171 -6.71 -8.80 13.12
N GLN A 172 -6.59 -8.64 14.44
CA GLN A 172 -5.32 -8.36 15.10
C GLN A 172 -4.59 -9.65 15.46
N HIS A 173 -3.26 -9.62 15.39
CA HIS A 173 -2.39 -10.72 15.79
C HIS A 173 -1.15 -10.18 16.50
N LYS A 174 -0.53 -11.01 17.33
CA LYS A 174 0.70 -10.66 18.05
C LYS A 174 1.60 -11.89 18.11
N LEU A 175 2.85 -11.75 17.68
CA LEU A 175 3.84 -12.81 17.85
C LEU A 175 4.04 -13.06 19.34
N ARG A 176 3.90 -14.33 19.75
CA ARG A 176 4.17 -14.75 21.13
C ARG A 176 5.67 -14.55 21.43
N GLY A 177 5.94 -14.03 22.63
CA GLY A 177 7.23 -13.62 23.22
C GLY A 177 8.52 -13.81 22.41
N ALA A 178 9.26 -12.72 22.22
CA ALA A 178 10.60 -12.67 21.63
C ALA A 178 11.66 -13.58 22.32
N GLN A 179 11.37 -14.13 23.50
CA GLN A 179 12.26 -15.10 24.17
C GLN A 179 12.28 -16.47 23.48
N ASP A 180 11.18 -16.91 22.87
CA ASP A 180 11.14 -18.21 22.16
C ASP A 180 11.80 -18.14 20.77
N MET A 181 11.85 -16.95 20.16
CA MET A 181 12.33 -16.75 18.79
C MET A 181 13.87 -16.75 18.66
N GLN A 182 14.59 -16.45 19.75
CA GLN A 182 16.07 -16.42 19.77
C GLN A 182 16.71 -17.82 19.62
N SER A 183 15.95 -18.89 19.86
CA SER A 183 16.42 -20.28 19.74
C SER A 183 16.15 -20.92 18.37
N LEU A 184 15.45 -20.22 17.47
CA LEU A 184 14.93 -20.78 16.23
C LEU A 184 15.73 -20.33 15.01
N SER A 185 15.99 -21.27 14.10
CA SER A 185 16.65 -20.97 12.82
C SER A 185 15.82 -20.02 11.97
N PHE A 186 16.47 -19.23 11.10
CA PHE A 186 15.82 -18.28 10.19
C PHE A 186 14.65 -18.90 9.41
N ALA A 187 14.79 -20.15 8.95
CA ALA A 187 13.71 -20.88 8.27
C ALA A 187 12.49 -21.12 9.19
N LYS A 188 12.69 -21.45 10.47
CA LYS A 188 11.59 -21.60 11.44
C LYS A 188 10.97 -20.26 11.84
N GLN A 189 11.76 -19.18 11.87
CA GLN A 189 11.23 -17.83 12.07
C GLN A 189 10.30 -17.44 10.91
N VAL A 190 10.69 -17.71 9.67
CA VAL A 190 9.84 -17.51 8.48
C VAL A 190 8.57 -18.37 8.54
N THR A 191 8.66 -19.63 8.98
CA THR A 191 7.48 -20.52 9.14
C THR A 191 6.52 -20.07 10.24
N LEU A 192 7.02 -19.53 11.36
CA LEU A 192 6.20 -19.01 12.47
C LEU A 192 5.61 -17.62 12.18
N LEU A 193 6.32 -16.79 11.40
CA LEU A 193 5.82 -15.51 10.88
C LEU A 193 4.68 -15.70 9.87
N ALA A 194 4.60 -16.87 9.25
CA ALA A 194 3.41 -17.27 8.52
C ALA A 194 2.33 -17.68 9.53
N ASP A 195 1.65 -16.67 10.08
CA ASP A 195 0.42 -16.77 10.86
C ASP A 195 -0.48 -17.88 10.29
N PRO A 196 -1.17 -18.72 11.09
CA PRO A 196 -2.19 -19.65 10.58
C PRO A 196 -3.16 -19.01 9.57
N VAL A 197 -3.42 -17.70 9.69
CA VAL A 197 -4.16 -16.91 8.72
C VAL A 197 -3.39 -16.73 7.41
N TYR A 198 -2.10 -16.39 7.45
CA TYR A 198 -1.23 -16.31 6.26
C TYR A 198 -1.02 -17.67 5.60
N GLN A 199 -0.82 -18.75 6.37
CA GLN A 199 -0.74 -20.10 5.83
C GLN A 199 -2.07 -20.53 5.21
N SER A 200 -3.19 -20.37 5.93
CA SER A 200 -4.52 -20.69 5.39
C SER A 200 -4.84 -19.90 4.11
N LEU A 201 -4.39 -18.65 4.07
CA LEU A 201 -4.52 -17.79 2.90
C LEU A 201 -3.63 -18.24 1.74
N ILE A 202 -2.35 -18.51 1.98
CA ILE A 202 -1.42 -19.02 0.96
C ILE A 202 -1.94 -20.35 0.43
N GLU A 203 -2.40 -21.26 1.30
CA GLU A 203 -3.03 -22.52 0.93
C GLU A 203 -4.26 -22.31 0.05
N LYS A 204 -5.16 -21.39 0.43
CA LYS A 204 -6.34 -21.04 -0.38
C LYS A 204 -5.97 -20.44 -1.74
N ILE A 205 -4.98 -19.55 -1.78
CA ILE A 205 -4.48 -18.94 -3.02
C ILE A 205 -3.83 -20.01 -3.91
N MET A 206 -2.98 -20.86 -3.35
CA MET A 206 -2.28 -21.93 -4.08
C MET A 206 -3.26 -22.99 -4.59
N ALA A 207 -4.24 -23.40 -3.78
CA ALA A 207 -5.30 -24.32 -4.18
C ALA A 207 -6.18 -23.77 -5.31
N LYS A 208 -6.26 -22.44 -5.45
CA LYS A 208 -7.05 -21.78 -6.51
C LYS A 208 -6.19 -21.10 -7.58
N LYS A 209 -4.86 -21.25 -7.55
CA LYS A 209 -3.88 -20.51 -8.36
C LYS A 209 -4.24 -20.51 -9.84
N SER A 210 -4.47 -21.67 -10.44
CA SER A 210 -4.76 -21.77 -11.88
C SER A 210 -6.08 -21.09 -12.26
N SER A 211 -7.09 -21.15 -11.38
CA SER A 211 -8.38 -20.48 -11.59
C SER A 211 -8.25 -18.96 -11.41
N LEU A 212 -7.55 -18.52 -10.36
CA LEU A 212 -7.25 -17.11 -10.10
C LEU A 212 -6.44 -16.49 -11.24
N GLN A 213 -5.40 -17.18 -11.73
CA GLN A 213 -4.62 -16.72 -12.89
C GLN A 213 -5.48 -16.61 -14.14
N LYS A 214 -6.37 -17.57 -14.40
CA LYS A 214 -7.27 -17.54 -15.55
C LYS A 214 -8.26 -16.38 -15.48
N GLU A 215 -8.87 -16.13 -14.32
CA GLU A 215 -9.73 -14.96 -14.11
C GLU A 215 -8.91 -13.67 -14.16
N PHE A 216 -7.66 -13.68 -13.69
CA PHE A 216 -6.78 -12.53 -13.74
C PHE A 216 -6.49 -12.11 -15.18
N TYR A 217 -6.14 -13.06 -16.05
CA TYR A 217 -5.91 -12.81 -17.47
C TYR A 217 -7.16 -12.35 -18.22
N LYS A 218 -8.36 -12.77 -17.78
CA LYS A 218 -9.61 -12.29 -18.37
C LYS A 218 -9.92 -10.84 -17.98
N ALA A 219 -9.59 -10.45 -16.75
CA ALA A 219 -9.89 -9.14 -16.19
C ALA A 219 -8.83 -8.08 -16.53
N ASP A 220 -7.55 -8.44 -16.67
CA ASP A 220 -6.47 -7.54 -17.12
C ASP A 220 -6.12 -7.79 -18.59
N ARG A 221 -7.08 -7.52 -19.48
CA ARG A 221 -6.92 -7.75 -20.93
C ARG A 221 -5.73 -6.98 -21.53
N ASN A 222 -5.37 -5.86 -20.92
CA ASN A 222 -4.29 -4.99 -21.37
C ASN A 222 -2.94 -5.31 -20.71
N ARG A 223 -2.86 -6.32 -19.84
CA ARG A 223 -1.66 -6.69 -19.07
C ARG A 223 -1.03 -5.50 -18.33
N SER A 224 -1.87 -4.59 -17.88
CA SER A 224 -1.49 -3.34 -17.21
C SER A 224 -1.02 -3.55 -15.77
N GLY A 225 -1.33 -4.72 -15.19
CA GLY A 225 -1.18 -5.02 -13.77
C GLY A 225 -2.24 -4.34 -12.89
N ILE A 226 -3.20 -3.62 -13.47
CA ILE A 226 -4.26 -2.90 -12.77
C ILE A 226 -5.56 -3.69 -12.94
N GLN A 227 -6.16 -4.16 -11.85
CA GLN A 227 -7.46 -4.84 -11.88
C GLN A 227 -8.56 -4.03 -11.22
N ILE A 228 -9.73 -4.02 -11.88
CA ILE A 228 -11.02 -3.72 -11.27
C ILE A 228 -11.49 -5.00 -10.58
N ALA A 229 -11.11 -5.19 -9.32
CA ALA A 229 -11.51 -6.38 -8.57
C ALA A 229 -12.99 -6.28 -8.15
N ASN A 230 -13.89 -6.90 -8.91
CA ASN A 230 -15.16 -7.37 -8.37
C ASN A 230 -14.88 -8.72 -7.70
N ALA A 231 -14.57 -8.65 -6.40
CA ALA A 231 -14.50 -9.78 -5.48
C ALA A 231 -13.72 -11.01 -5.97
N PHE A 232 -12.41 -11.03 -5.73
CA PHE A 232 -11.71 -12.20 -5.20
C PHE A 232 -10.27 -11.78 -4.85
N LEU A 233 -9.96 -11.71 -3.55
CA LEU A 233 -8.60 -11.76 -3.01
C LEU A 233 -7.52 -11.06 -3.86
N LEU A 234 -7.53 -9.72 -3.88
CA LEU A 234 -6.47 -8.95 -4.51
C LEU A 234 -5.76 -8.06 -3.51
N ASN A 235 -4.44 -8.25 -3.50
CA ASN A 235 -3.36 -7.51 -2.85
C ASN A 235 -3.06 -7.84 -1.39
N ILE A 236 -2.66 -9.09 -1.16
CA ILE A 236 -1.76 -9.44 -0.06
C ILE A 236 -0.33 -9.46 -0.61
N ILE A 237 0.08 -8.36 -1.24
CA ILE A 237 1.47 -8.02 -1.56
C ILE A 237 1.63 -6.49 -1.54
N PHE A 238 1.05 -5.76 -0.59
CA PHE A 238 1.40 -4.34 -0.35
C PHE A 238 1.30 -3.92 1.12
N VAL A 239 1.47 -4.88 2.03
CA VAL A 239 1.54 -4.63 3.50
C VAL A 239 2.79 -5.28 4.11
N PHE A 240 3.85 -5.48 3.31
CA PHE A 240 5.06 -6.22 3.74
C PHE A 240 6.40 -5.51 3.52
N LEU A 241 6.39 -4.20 3.36
CA LEU A 241 7.58 -3.38 3.58
C LEU A 241 7.24 -2.31 4.61
#